data_AF-A0A508BJP7-F1
#
_entry.id   AF-A0A508BJP7-F1
#
_cell.length_a   1.000
_cell.length_b   1.000
_cell.length_c   1.000
_cell.angle_alpha   90.00
_cell.angle_beta   90.00
_cell.angle_gamma   90.00
#
_symmetry.space_group_name_H-M   'P 1'
#
loop_
_entity.id
_entity.type
_entity.pdbx_description
1 polymer ?
#
loop_
_entity_poly.entity_id
_entity_poly.type
_entity_poly.pdbx_seq_one_letter_code
_entity_poly.pdbx_strand_id
1 'polypeptide(L)'
;MRAFRRVPEGLVCGLDDWERELLARLALEVRALLQADAPPTPGPGQSETSSSSRPDPVRPGESERDREVLEALDFDLDPPTNRVHSGRPNTDPVIAVLLPQASEDPITAMEVSSLTRARLRGDKVDRLASLAAELRAPSGPEGTVLVAPGQESDWLGASNDIRLVLAQRLGIESAQDAEHVHATAFQEAPEEETSREQWYRGTALVYDMVTWWQESLVSALFGGTGPA
;
A
#
# COMPACT_ATOMS: atom_id res chain seq x y z
N MET A 1 7.08 -16.00 0.35
CA MET A 1 7.80 -15.06 1.24
C MET A 1 8.45 -15.82 2.39
N ARG A 2 9.61 -15.35 2.89
CA ARG A 2 10.27 -15.85 4.09
C ARG A 2 10.23 -14.80 5.19
N ALA A 3 10.05 -15.23 6.44
CA ALA A 3 9.97 -14.35 7.60
C ALA A 3 11.25 -13.52 7.80
N PHE A 4 11.11 -12.33 8.38
CA PHE A 4 12.27 -11.55 8.80
C PHE A 4 13.11 -12.30 9.83
N ARG A 5 14.43 -12.16 9.70
CA ARG A 5 15.41 -12.68 10.66
C ARG A 5 16.49 -11.64 10.92
N ARG A 6 17.07 -11.68 12.12
CA ARG A 6 18.21 -10.82 12.49
C ARG A 6 19.49 -11.29 11.81
N VAL A 7 20.28 -10.32 11.36
CA VAL A 7 21.66 -10.45 10.88
C VAL A 7 22.49 -9.30 11.46
N PRO A 8 23.84 -9.35 11.42
CA PRO A 8 24.67 -8.25 11.89
C PRO A 8 24.35 -6.89 11.24
N GLU A 9 23.91 -6.91 9.99
CA GLU A 9 23.61 -5.72 9.18
C GLU A 9 22.20 -5.16 9.41
N GLY A 10 21.34 -5.82 10.21
CA GLY A 10 19.95 -5.41 10.44
C GLY A 10 18.95 -6.58 10.46
N LEU A 11 17.79 -6.40 9.82
CA LEU A 11 16.78 -7.46 9.63
C LEU A 11 16.68 -7.78 8.15
N VAL A 12 16.66 -9.06 7.79
CA VAL A 12 16.54 -9.49 6.39
C VAL A 12 15.34 -10.39 6.19
N CYS A 13 14.68 -10.28 5.04
CA CYS A 13 13.68 -11.25 4.58
C CYS A 13 13.98 -11.70 3.15
N GLY A 14 13.59 -12.93 2.83
CA GLY A 14 13.66 -13.46 1.48
C GLY A 14 12.30 -13.32 0.79
N LEU A 15 12.28 -12.72 -0.39
CA LEU A 15 11.08 -12.54 -1.21
C LEU A 15 11.40 -12.96 -2.63
N ASP A 16 10.48 -13.67 -3.27
CA ASP A 16 10.58 -13.99 -4.69
C ASP A 16 10.40 -12.72 -5.54
N ASP A 17 10.86 -12.73 -6.79
CA ASP A 17 10.89 -11.54 -7.65
C ASP A 17 9.50 -10.90 -7.83
N TRP A 18 8.47 -11.73 -7.99
CA TRP A 18 7.09 -11.27 -8.13
C TRP A 18 6.54 -10.67 -6.82
N GLU A 19 6.92 -11.21 -5.65
CA GLU A 19 6.51 -10.72 -4.34
C GLU A 19 7.08 -9.32 -4.10
N ARG A 20 8.36 -9.13 -4.44
CA ARG A 20 9.03 -7.83 -4.33
C ARG A 20 8.39 -6.79 -5.23
N GLU A 21 8.13 -7.13 -6.49
CA GLU A 21 7.53 -6.18 -7.42
C GLU A 21 6.08 -5.86 -7.07
N LEU A 22 5.30 -6.83 -6.60
CA LEU A 22 3.94 -6.60 -6.08
C LEU A 22 3.94 -5.62 -4.91
N LEU A 23 4.76 -5.88 -3.89
CA LEU A 23 4.85 -5.01 -2.71
C LEU A 23 5.40 -3.62 -3.06
N ALA A 24 6.38 -3.53 -3.97
CA ALA A 24 6.93 -2.25 -4.42
C ALA A 24 5.88 -1.44 -5.18
N ARG A 25 5.07 -2.08 -6.03
CA ARG A 25 3.98 -1.42 -6.75
C ARG A 25 2.93 -0.89 -5.80
N LEU A 26 2.47 -1.69 -4.84
CA LEU A 26 1.52 -1.26 -3.81
C LEU A 26 2.06 -0.05 -3.02
N ALA A 27 3.33 -0.08 -2.63
CA ALA A 27 3.94 1.05 -1.93
C ALA A 27 3.91 2.34 -2.77
N LEU A 28 4.15 2.23 -4.08
CA LEU A 28 4.14 3.36 -5.01
C LEU A 28 2.73 3.86 -5.33
N GLU A 29 1.73 2.97 -5.38
CA GLU A 29 0.32 3.34 -5.52
C GLU A 29 -0.16 4.12 -4.29
N VAL A 30 0.14 3.64 -3.08
CA VAL A 30 -0.19 4.36 -1.84
C VAL A 30 0.52 5.72 -1.80
N ARG A 31 1.77 5.77 -2.26
CA ARG A 31 2.52 7.02 -2.39
C ARG A 31 1.84 7.99 -3.37
N ALA A 32 1.37 7.50 -4.52
CA ALA A 32 0.68 8.31 -5.52
C ALA A 32 -0.65 8.86 -4.98
N LEU A 33 -1.42 8.05 -4.25
CA LEU A 33 -2.65 8.49 -3.57
C LEU A 33 -2.36 9.66 -2.61
N LEU A 34 -1.33 9.54 -1.79
CA LEU A 34 -0.91 10.59 -0.85
C LEU A 34 -0.49 11.88 -1.57
N GLN A 35 0.18 11.77 -2.72
CA GLN A 35 0.62 12.92 -3.51
C GLN A 35 -0.54 13.62 -4.22
N ALA A 36 -1.54 12.87 -4.70
CA ALA A 36 -2.73 13.41 -5.34
C ALA A 36 -3.61 14.26 -4.40
N ASP A 37 -3.62 13.94 -3.10
CA ASP A 37 -4.33 14.72 -2.07
C ASP A 37 -3.60 16.01 -1.62
N ALA A 38 -2.39 16.27 -2.13
CA ALA A 38 -1.65 17.46 -1.73
C ALA A 38 -2.39 18.76 -2.13
N PRO A 39 -2.51 19.76 -1.23
CA PRO A 39 -3.10 21.04 -1.60
C PRO A 39 -2.31 21.68 -2.74
N PRO A 40 -2.97 22.37 -3.70
CA PRO A 40 -2.27 23.04 -4.78
C PRO A 40 -1.28 24.04 -4.17
N THR A 41 0.00 23.83 -4.45
CA THR A 41 1.03 24.80 -4.06
C THR A 41 0.77 26.06 -4.88
N PRO A 42 0.67 27.27 -4.28
CA PRO A 42 0.57 28.49 -5.06
C PRO A 42 1.91 28.78 -5.73
N GLY A 43 2.16 28.11 -6.85
CA GLY A 43 3.19 28.46 -7.81
C GLY A 43 2.68 29.55 -8.76
N PRO A 44 3.57 30.36 -9.36
CA PRO A 44 3.15 31.30 -10.40
C PRO A 44 2.59 30.48 -11.58
N GLY A 45 1.37 30.85 -12.00
CA GLY A 45 0.45 30.06 -12.81
C GLY A 45 1.09 29.17 -13.89
N GLN A 46 0.70 27.90 -13.87
CA GLN A 46 0.86 27.02 -15.01
C GLN A 46 -0.48 26.34 -15.30
N SER A 47 -0.87 26.50 -16.55
CA SER A 47 -2.13 26.12 -17.14
C SER A 47 -2.45 24.65 -16.93
N GLU A 48 -3.72 24.39 -16.61
CA GLU A 48 -4.36 23.09 -16.77
C GLU A 48 -4.14 22.61 -18.21
N THR A 49 -3.23 21.66 -18.38
CA THR A 49 -3.19 20.82 -19.57
C THR A 49 -3.54 19.42 -19.11
N SER A 50 -4.81 19.05 -19.31
CA SER A 50 -5.25 17.67 -19.24
C SER A 50 -4.44 16.88 -20.26
N SER A 51 -3.41 16.17 -19.80
CA SER A 51 -2.75 15.16 -20.61
C SER A 51 -3.61 13.91 -20.58
N SER A 52 -4.45 13.75 -21.59
CA SER A 52 -4.93 12.43 -22.00
C SER A 52 -3.70 11.54 -22.21
N SER A 53 -3.56 10.52 -21.38
CA SER A 53 -2.56 9.47 -21.53
C SER A 53 -2.78 8.82 -22.89
N ARG A 54 -1.85 9.04 -23.82
CA ARG A 54 -1.75 8.24 -25.04
C ARG A 54 -1.22 6.85 -24.64
N PRO A 55 -1.76 5.75 -25.18
CA PRO A 55 -1.21 4.43 -24.93
C PRO A 55 0.24 4.35 -25.44
N ASP A 56 1.12 3.79 -24.62
CA ASP A 56 2.53 3.55 -24.95
C ASP A 56 2.65 2.61 -26.17
N PRO A 57 3.63 2.82 -27.07
CA PRO A 57 3.85 1.92 -28.18
C PRO A 57 4.43 0.57 -27.72
N VAL A 58 3.97 -0.50 -28.38
CA VAL A 58 4.34 -1.91 -28.16
C VAL A 58 5.85 -2.11 -28.00
N ARG A 59 6.27 -2.74 -26.90
CA ARG A 59 7.67 -3.10 -26.66
C ARG A 59 8.03 -4.36 -27.47
N PRO A 60 9.18 -4.42 -28.15
CA PRO A 60 9.56 -5.59 -28.94
C PRO A 60 9.75 -6.83 -28.04
N GLY A 61 9.00 -7.91 -28.29
CA GLY A 61 9.14 -9.20 -27.61
C GLY A 61 8.03 -9.56 -26.61
N GLU A 62 7.01 -8.72 -26.46
CA GLU A 62 5.85 -8.98 -25.61
C GLU A 62 4.89 -9.98 -26.27
N SER A 63 4.44 -10.99 -25.53
CA SER A 63 3.43 -11.95 -26.01
C SER A 63 2.02 -11.39 -25.84
N GLU A 64 1.07 -11.77 -26.69
CA GLU A 64 -0.34 -11.31 -26.59
C GLU A 64 -0.98 -11.59 -25.24
N ARG A 65 -0.54 -12.67 -24.57
CA ARG A 65 -1.03 -13.09 -23.25
C ARG A 65 -0.47 -12.23 -22.12
N ASP A 66 0.78 -11.79 -22.23
CA ASP A 66 1.39 -10.88 -21.25
C ASP A 66 0.75 -9.49 -21.33
N ARG A 67 0.39 -9.05 -22.54
CA ARG A 67 -0.36 -7.80 -22.76
C ARG A 67 -1.73 -7.84 -22.09
N GLU A 68 -2.46 -8.95 -22.22
CA GLU A 68 -3.80 -9.12 -21.62
C GLU A 68 -3.75 -9.12 -20.09
N VAL A 69 -2.73 -9.74 -19.49
CA VAL A 69 -2.51 -9.73 -18.04
C VAL A 69 -2.14 -8.32 -17.55
N LEU A 70 -1.34 -7.56 -18.30
CA LEU A 70 -0.98 -6.20 -17.95
C LEU A 70 -2.13 -5.20 -18.14
N GLU A 71 -2.93 -5.34 -19.20
CA GLU A 71 -4.20 -4.59 -19.37
C GLU A 71 -5.18 -4.92 -18.24
N ALA A 72 -5.25 -6.18 -17.80
CA ALA A 72 -6.05 -6.59 -16.65
C ALA A 72 -5.49 -6.11 -15.29
N LEU A 73 -4.35 -5.41 -15.28
CA LEU A 73 -3.80 -4.75 -14.10
C LEU A 73 -3.84 -3.22 -14.21
N ASP A 74 -4.14 -2.68 -15.39
CA ASP A 74 -4.27 -1.23 -15.68
C ASP A 74 -5.69 -0.69 -15.35
N PHE A 75 -6.36 -1.30 -14.36
CA PHE A 75 -7.69 -0.89 -13.95
C PHE A 75 -7.65 0.46 -13.23
N ASP A 76 -8.28 1.45 -13.86
CA ASP A 76 -8.78 2.65 -13.19
C ASP A 76 -9.48 2.22 -11.88
N LEU A 77 -8.89 2.60 -10.76
CA LEU A 77 -9.41 2.34 -9.43
C LEU A 77 -10.69 3.16 -9.27
N ASP A 78 -11.83 2.59 -9.61
CA ASP A 78 -13.12 3.21 -9.31
C ASP A 78 -13.15 3.57 -7.81
N PRO A 79 -13.56 4.80 -7.45
CA PRO A 79 -13.64 5.21 -6.06
C PRO A 79 -14.67 4.32 -5.35
N PRO A 80 -14.37 3.84 -4.12
CA PRO A 80 -15.29 2.98 -3.41
C PRO A 80 -16.61 3.73 -3.16
N THR A 81 -17.71 3.13 -3.61
CA THR A 81 -19.07 3.56 -3.26
C THR A 81 -19.38 3.12 -1.83
N ASN A 82 -18.70 3.67 -0.83
CA ASN A 82 -19.18 3.60 0.55
C ASN A 82 -19.32 5.02 1.12
N ARG A 83 -20.57 5.46 1.28
CA ARG A 83 -20.91 6.78 1.79
C ARG A 83 -20.94 6.76 3.32
N VAL A 84 -20.10 7.59 3.93
CA VAL A 84 -20.41 8.72 4.84
C VAL A 84 -19.28 8.87 5.86
N HIS A 85 -18.47 9.91 5.70
CA HIS A 85 -17.99 10.76 6.79
C HIS A 85 -18.19 12.21 6.32
N SER A 86 -18.99 12.98 7.04
CA SER A 86 -19.24 14.39 6.75
C SER A 86 -18.00 15.23 7.06
N GLY A 87 -17.10 15.32 6.07
CA GLY A 87 -15.90 16.15 6.07
C GLY A 87 -15.29 16.19 4.67
N ARG A 88 -15.70 17.19 3.87
CA ARG A 88 -15.31 17.45 2.47
C ARG A 88 -15.72 16.35 1.45
N PRO A 89 -16.66 16.63 0.54
CA PRO A 89 -17.32 15.61 -0.31
C PRO A 89 -16.48 15.09 -1.50
N ASN A 90 -15.14 15.19 -1.48
CA ASN A 90 -14.30 14.83 -2.64
C ASN A 90 -12.93 14.23 -2.28
N THR A 91 -12.77 13.67 -1.08
CA THR A 91 -11.52 13.02 -0.67
C THR A 91 -11.75 11.51 -0.62
N ASP A 92 -10.91 10.75 -1.31
CA ASP A 92 -10.89 9.28 -1.28
C ASP A 92 -10.88 8.82 0.19
N PRO A 93 -11.80 7.94 0.64
CA PRO A 93 -11.84 7.46 2.03
C PRO A 93 -10.53 6.85 2.50
N VAL A 94 -9.69 6.33 1.59
CA VAL A 94 -8.34 5.86 1.90
C VAL A 94 -7.47 6.97 2.50
N ILE A 95 -7.60 8.22 2.03
CA ILE A 95 -6.82 9.35 2.56
C ILE A 95 -7.21 9.68 4.00
N ALA A 96 -8.48 9.53 4.37
CA ALA A 96 -8.93 9.75 5.73
C ALA A 96 -8.28 8.76 6.70
N VAL A 97 -8.09 7.50 6.27
CA VAL A 97 -7.40 6.46 7.04
C VAL A 97 -5.89 6.70 7.09
N LEU A 98 -5.26 7.09 5.97
CA LEU A 98 -3.81 7.32 5.93
C LEU A 98 -3.39 8.61 6.65
N LEU A 99 -4.22 9.65 6.62
CA LEU A 99 -3.98 10.96 7.23
C LEU A 99 -5.17 11.33 8.14
N PRO A 100 -5.30 10.67 9.31
CA PRO A 100 -6.39 10.95 10.24
C PRO A 100 -6.32 12.41 10.72
N GLN A 101 -7.48 12.97 11.07
CA GLN A 101 -7.51 14.27 11.72
C GLN A 101 -6.84 14.17 13.09
N ALA A 102 -6.10 15.21 13.46
CA ALA A 102 -5.41 15.24 14.75
C ALA A 102 -6.37 15.38 15.94
N SER A 103 -7.62 15.79 15.68
CA SER A 103 -8.69 15.86 16.67
C SER A 103 -10.05 15.69 16.00
N GLU A 104 -11.02 15.15 16.74
CA GLU A 104 -12.44 15.13 16.37
C GLU A 104 -13.12 16.50 16.60
N ASP A 105 -12.55 17.34 17.47
CA ASP A 105 -12.99 18.71 17.67
C ASP A 105 -12.46 19.62 16.53
N PRO A 106 -13.34 20.24 15.72
CA PRO A 106 -12.93 21.08 14.60
C PRO A 106 -12.00 22.24 14.96
N ILE A 107 -12.14 22.78 16.18
CA ILE A 107 -11.31 23.91 16.64
C ILE A 107 -9.89 23.40 16.95
N THR A 108 -9.75 22.35 17.75
CA THR A 108 -8.47 21.70 18.04
C THR A 108 -7.82 21.12 16.77
N ALA A 109 -8.62 20.59 15.82
CA ALA A 109 -8.13 20.08 14.54
C ALA A 109 -7.56 21.19 13.65
N MET A 110 -8.08 22.42 13.74
CA MET A 110 -7.48 23.59 13.08
C MET A 110 -6.18 24.04 13.76
N GLU A 111 -6.06 23.90 15.08
CA GLU A 111 -4.86 24.25 15.85
C GLU A 111 -3.68 23.30 15.56
N VAL A 112 -3.95 22.01 15.35
CA VAL A 112 -2.98 21.09 14.76
C VAL A 112 -2.93 21.34 13.25
N SER A 113 -2.22 22.41 12.88
CA SER A 113 -2.33 23.04 11.58
C SER A 113 -1.99 22.11 10.40
N SER A 114 -2.44 22.51 9.21
CA SER A 114 -2.11 21.93 7.90
C SER A 114 -0.61 21.59 7.71
N LEU A 115 0.30 22.28 8.40
CA LEU A 115 1.74 22.00 8.37
C LEU A 115 2.08 20.63 8.97
N THR A 116 1.44 20.22 10.05
CA THR A 116 1.65 18.89 10.65
C THR A 116 1.15 17.79 9.73
N ARG A 117 -0.02 18.00 9.09
CA ARG A 117 -0.56 17.06 8.10
C ARG A 117 0.32 16.99 6.85
N ALA A 118 0.87 18.12 6.39
CA ALA A 118 1.78 18.16 5.26
C ALA A 118 3.10 17.44 5.57
N ARG A 119 3.66 17.62 6.77
CA ARG A 119 4.84 16.90 7.23
C ARG A 119 4.59 15.40 7.32
N LEU A 120 3.51 14.99 7.99
CA LEU A 120 3.14 13.58 8.09
C LEU A 120 3.04 12.94 6.70
N ARG A 121 2.36 13.61 5.75
CA ARG A 121 2.27 13.16 4.36
C ARG A 121 3.64 13.00 3.72
N GLY A 122 4.53 13.99 3.88
CA GLY A 122 5.91 13.92 3.38
C GLY A 122 6.65 12.69 3.94
N ASP A 123 6.61 12.52 5.26
CA ASP A 123 7.23 11.37 5.94
C ASP A 123 6.64 10.03 5.43
N LYS A 124 5.33 9.96 5.13
CA LYS A 124 4.70 8.78 4.51
C LYS A 124 5.21 8.51 3.10
N VAL A 125 5.27 9.55 2.28
CA VAL A 125 5.72 9.49 0.88
C VAL A 125 7.17 8.99 0.81
N ASP A 126 8.04 9.53 1.66
CA ASP A 126 9.47 9.23 1.67
C ASP A 126 9.74 7.79 2.13
N ARG A 127 9.07 7.31 3.18
CA ARG A 127 9.23 5.91 3.62
C ARG A 127 8.70 4.90 2.61
N LEU A 128 7.58 5.18 1.94
CA LEU A 128 7.01 4.31 0.91
C LEU A 128 7.93 4.25 -0.32
N ALA A 129 8.53 5.38 -0.70
CA ALA A 129 9.52 5.43 -1.77
C ALA A 129 10.78 4.62 -1.42
N SER A 130 11.26 4.73 -0.18
CA SER A 130 12.44 4.00 0.30
C SER A 130 12.20 2.50 0.37
N LEU A 131 11.04 2.06 0.89
CA LEU A 131 10.62 0.66 0.90
C LEU A 131 10.53 0.10 -0.53
N ALA A 132 9.91 0.82 -1.46
CA ALA A 132 9.80 0.38 -2.85
C ALA A 132 11.17 0.26 -3.55
N ALA A 133 12.11 1.16 -3.24
CA ALA A 133 13.46 1.11 -3.79
C ALA A 133 14.22 -0.13 -3.31
N GLU A 134 14.18 -0.43 -2.01
CA GLU A 134 14.82 -1.63 -1.45
C GLU A 134 14.17 -2.92 -1.99
N LEU A 135 12.85 -2.98 -2.13
CA LEU A 135 12.18 -4.15 -2.71
C LEU A 135 12.62 -4.40 -4.17
N ARG A 136 12.79 -3.35 -4.96
CA ARG A 136 13.22 -3.47 -6.37
C ARG A 136 14.69 -3.79 -6.54
N ALA A 137 15.53 -3.30 -5.63
CA ALA A 137 16.97 -3.53 -5.65
C ALA A 137 17.45 -3.94 -4.23
N PRO A 138 17.22 -5.20 -3.83
CA PRO A 138 17.56 -5.66 -2.49
C PRO A 138 19.05 -5.48 -2.18
N SER A 139 19.35 -4.87 -1.04
CA SER A 139 20.70 -4.54 -0.60
C SER A 139 21.28 -5.53 0.40
N GLY A 140 20.47 -6.50 0.85
CA GLY A 140 20.87 -7.54 1.79
C GLY A 140 21.72 -8.65 1.18
N PRO A 141 22.32 -9.49 2.05
CA PRO A 141 23.10 -10.64 1.62
C PRO A 141 22.27 -11.58 0.74
N GLU A 142 22.90 -12.16 -0.28
CA GLU A 142 22.26 -13.10 -1.21
C GLU A 142 21.01 -12.54 -1.92
N GLY A 143 20.91 -11.21 -2.06
CA GLY A 143 19.75 -10.55 -2.69
C GLY A 143 18.51 -10.52 -1.80
N THR A 144 18.68 -10.69 -0.49
CA THR A 144 17.59 -10.49 0.48
C THR A 144 17.27 -9.02 0.66
N VAL A 145 16.02 -8.75 1.03
CA VAL A 145 15.57 -7.39 1.39
C VAL A 145 16.08 -7.07 2.78
N LEU A 146 16.78 -5.95 2.92
CA LEU A 146 17.41 -5.50 4.17
C LEU A 146 16.67 -4.30 4.76
N VAL A 147 16.31 -4.43 6.03
CA VAL A 147 15.93 -3.31 6.89
C VAL A 147 17.15 -2.95 7.71
N ALA A 148 17.78 -1.81 7.38
CA ALA A 148 18.95 -1.35 8.09
C ALA A 148 18.58 -0.88 9.52
N PRO A 149 19.52 -0.94 10.48
CA PRO A 149 19.31 -0.45 11.84
C PRO A 149 18.83 1.01 11.85
N GLY A 150 17.77 1.28 12.60
CA GLY A 150 17.14 2.60 12.67
C GLY A 150 16.04 2.84 11.65
N GLN A 151 15.85 1.97 10.65
CA GLN A 151 14.76 2.08 9.66
C GLN A 151 13.53 1.26 10.03
N GLU A 152 13.53 0.55 11.14
CA GLU A 152 12.51 -0.45 11.45
C GLU A 152 11.12 0.19 11.65
N SER A 153 11.08 1.40 12.24
CA SER A 153 9.85 2.18 12.36
C SER A 153 9.29 2.62 11.00
N ASP A 154 10.16 2.95 10.06
CA ASP A 154 9.73 3.38 8.71
C ASP A 154 9.15 2.19 7.93
N TRP A 155 9.77 1.01 8.06
CA TRP A 155 9.28 -0.23 7.47
C TRP A 155 7.94 -0.69 8.05
N LEU A 156 7.80 -0.64 9.39
CA LEU A 156 6.52 -0.89 10.05
C LEU A 156 5.46 0.12 9.63
N GLY A 157 5.81 1.40 9.54
CA GLY A 157 4.91 2.46 9.12
C GLY A 157 4.44 2.30 7.67
N ALA A 158 5.36 1.99 6.75
CA ALA A 158 5.07 1.82 5.33
C ALA A 158 4.24 0.56 5.05
N SER A 159 4.59 -0.59 5.65
CA SER A 159 3.78 -1.82 5.54
C SER A 159 2.38 -1.63 6.14
N ASN A 160 2.27 -0.93 7.26
CA ASN A 160 0.99 -0.59 7.86
C ASN A 160 0.14 0.34 6.97
N ASP A 161 0.75 1.34 6.30
CA ASP A 161 0.02 2.20 5.37
C ASP A 161 -0.58 1.39 4.21
N ILE A 162 0.19 0.46 3.64
CA ILE A 162 -0.30 -0.47 2.59
C ILE A 162 -1.46 -1.30 3.13
N ARG A 163 -1.29 -1.89 4.32
CA ARG A 163 -2.34 -2.69 4.98
C ARG A 163 -3.62 -1.89 5.21
N LEU A 164 -3.51 -0.63 5.64
CA LEU A 164 -4.66 0.25 5.87
C LEU A 164 -5.42 0.57 4.58
N VAL A 165 -4.72 0.80 3.46
CA VAL A 165 -5.36 1.01 2.15
C VAL A 165 -6.13 -0.24 1.72
N LEU A 166 -5.50 -1.41 1.84
CA LEU A 166 -6.14 -2.69 1.51
C LEU A 166 -7.37 -2.95 2.40
N ALA A 167 -7.26 -2.72 3.71
CA ALA A 167 -8.36 -2.85 4.65
C ALA A 167 -9.55 -1.96 4.27
N GLN A 168 -9.29 -0.68 3.95
CA GLN A 168 -10.33 0.27 3.54
C GLN A 168 -11.02 -0.16 2.24
N ARG A 169 -10.28 -0.72 1.28
CA ARG A 169 -10.83 -1.22 0.00
C ARG A 169 -11.63 -2.51 0.18
N LEU A 170 -11.23 -3.36 1.13
CA LEU A 170 -11.95 -4.59 1.49
C LEU A 170 -13.16 -4.33 2.40
N GLY A 171 -13.31 -3.11 2.92
CA GLY A 171 -14.38 -2.76 3.85
C GLY A 171 -14.21 -3.37 5.24
N ILE A 172 -12.97 -3.54 5.70
CA ILE A 172 -12.67 -4.07 7.03
C ILE A 172 -12.86 -2.96 8.06
N GLU A 173 -13.91 -3.05 8.88
CA GLU A 173 -14.21 -2.09 9.95
C GLU A 173 -14.10 -2.73 11.34
N SER A 174 -14.03 -4.07 11.40
CA SER A 174 -13.98 -4.85 12.63
C SER A 174 -13.03 -6.06 12.53
N ALA A 175 -12.75 -6.68 13.68
CA ALA A 175 -11.98 -7.92 13.72
C ALA A 175 -12.71 -9.08 13.01
N GLN A 176 -14.04 -9.09 13.08
CA GLN A 176 -14.89 -10.07 12.40
C GLN A 176 -14.78 -9.94 10.87
N ASP A 177 -14.72 -8.71 10.35
CA ASP A 177 -14.51 -8.49 8.92
C ASP A 177 -13.13 -8.98 8.47
N ALA A 178 -12.10 -8.74 9.29
CA ALA A 178 -10.75 -9.22 9.01
C ALA A 178 -10.68 -10.76 8.99
N GLU A 179 -11.37 -11.44 9.90
CA GLU A 179 -11.46 -12.90 9.94
C GLU A 179 -12.21 -13.45 8.70
N HIS A 180 -13.28 -12.77 8.28
CA HIS A 180 -14.00 -13.14 7.06
C HIS A 180 -13.15 -12.93 5.79
N VAL A 181 -12.40 -11.83 5.71
CA VAL A 181 -11.44 -11.58 4.62
C VAL A 181 -10.36 -12.67 4.58
N HIS A 182 -9.79 -13.03 5.74
CA HIS A 182 -8.81 -14.12 5.85
C HIS A 182 -9.41 -15.44 5.33
N ALA A 183 -10.61 -15.82 5.80
CA ALA A 183 -11.27 -17.04 5.33
C ALA A 183 -11.50 -17.01 3.81
N THR A 184 -11.93 -15.87 3.26
CA THR A 184 -12.18 -15.71 1.81
C THR A 184 -10.89 -15.83 0.99
N ALA A 185 -9.78 -15.32 1.49
CA ALA A 185 -8.48 -15.37 0.81
C ALA A 185 -8.05 -16.82 0.49
N PHE A 186 -8.31 -17.76 1.40
CA PHE A 186 -7.90 -19.16 1.28
C PHE A 186 -9.02 -20.13 0.87
N GLN A 187 -10.23 -19.63 0.63
CA GLN A 187 -11.32 -20.43 0.07
C GLN A 187 -11.00 -20.81 -1.38
N GLU A 188 -11.38 -22.03 -1.75
CA GLU A 188 -11.30 -22.48 -3.14
C GLU A 188 -12.18 -21.59 -4.02
N ALA A 189 -11.63 -21.16 -5.15
CA ALA A 189 -12.35 -20.34 -6.10
C ALA A 189 -13.53 -21.14 -6.69
N PRO A 190 -14.79 -20.66 -6.60
CA PRO A 190 -15.89 -21.22 -7.36
C PRO A 190 -15.57 -21.31 -8.86
N GLU A 191 -16.20 -22.29 -9.53
CA GLU A 191 -16.01 -22.52 -10.98
C GLU A 191 -16.43 -21.30 -11.82
N GLU A 192 -17.39 -20.52 -11.32
CA GLU A 192 -17.87 -19.29 -11.93
C GLU A 192 -17.70 -18.12 -10.94
N GLU A 193 -16.90 -17.14 -11.34
CA GLU A 193 -16.70 -15.89 -10.59
C GLU A 193 -16.93 -14.68 -11.47
N THR A 194 -17.54 -13.67 -10.87
CA THR A 194 -17.53 -12.32 -11.41
C THR A 194 -16.14 -11.70 -11.24
N SER A 195 -15.78 -10.75 -12.11
CA SER A 195 -14.51 -9.99 -11.99
C SER A 195 -14.37 -9.30 -10.63
N ARG A 196 -15.50 -8.92 -10.02
CA ARG A 196 -15.54 -8.30 -8.69
C ARG A 196 -15.15 -9.29 -7.58
N GLU A 197 -15.63 -10.52 -7.63
CA GLU A 197 -15.29 -11.56 -6.65
C GLU A 197 -13.82 -11.96 -6.78
N GLN A 198 -13.35 -12.11 -8.01
CA GLN A 198 -11.94 -12.38 -8.29
C GLN A 198 -11.03 -11.26 -7.75
N TRP A 199 -11.39 -9.99 -8.02
CA TRP A 199 -10.68 -8.83 -7.48
C TRP A 199 -10.69 -8.80 -5.95
N TYR A 200 -11.84 -9.09 -5.33
CA TYR A 200 -11.98 -9.11 -3.88
C TYR A 200 -11.10 -10.18 -3.25
N ARG A 201 -11.11 -11.42 -3.78
CA ARG A 201 -10.25 -12.50 -3.28
C ARG A 201 -8.78 -12.19 -3.48
N GLY A 202 -8.40 -11.67 -4.65
CA GLY A 202 -7.02 -11.25 -4.91
C GLY A 202 -6.54 -10.20 -3.91
N THR A 203 -7.38 -9.19 -3.64
CA THR A 203 -7.08 -8.14 -2.65
C THR A 203 -7.00 -8.71 -1.23
N ALA A 204 -7.87 -9.66 -0.88
CA ALA A 204 -7.86 -10.34 0.41
C ALA A 204 -6.57 -11.15 0.63
N LEU A 205 -6.11 -11.87 -0.39
CA LEU A 205 -4.83 -12.59 -0.37
C LEU A 205 -3.65 -11.64 -0.14
N VAL A 206 -3.64 -10.50 -0.84
CA VAL A 206 -2.58 -9.49 -0.66
C VAL A 206 -2.63 -8.86 0.73
N TYR A 207 -3.82 -8.58 1.26
CA TYR A 207 -4.00 -8.07 2.63
C TYR A 207 -3.43 -9.04 3.66
N ASP A 208 -3.72 -10.33 3.53
CA ASP A 208 -3.23 -11.38 4.42
C ASP A 208 -1.71 -11.53 4.31
N MET A 209 -1.19 -11.54 3.08
CA MET A 209 0.23 -11.57 2.77
C MET A 209 1.00 -10.42 3.45
N VAL A 210 0.53 -9.17 3.30
CA VAL A 210 1.15 -7.99 3.93
C VAL A 210 1.04 -8.06 5.46
N THR A 211 -0.08 -8.57 5.98
CA THR A 211 -0.30 -8.75 7.42
C THR A 211 0.72 -9.71 8.02
N TRP A 212 0.86 -10.90 7.44
CA TRP A 212 1.86 -11.89 7.87
C TRP A 212 3.29 -11.35 7.76
N TRP A 213 3.60 -10.61 6.68
CA TRP A 213 4.92 -10.03 6.48
C TRP A 213 5.27 -9.01 7.56
N GLN A 214 4.33 -8.11 7.90
CA GLN A 214 4.48 -7.14 8.99
C GLN A 214 4.62 -7.83 10.36
N GLU A 215 3.83 -8.86 10.63
CA GLU A 215 3.94 -9.65 11.87
C GLU A 215 5.32 -10.32 11.99
N SER A 216 5.84 -10.86 10.88
CA SER A 216 7.18 -11.45 10.87
C SER A 216 8.28 -10.42 11.19
N LEU A 217 8.12 -9.16 10.75
CA LEU A 217 9.03 -8.06 11.09
C LEU A 217 8.97 -7.72 12.58
N VAL A 218 7.76 -7.61 13.13
CA VAL A 218 7.53 -7.37 14.57
C VAL A 218 8.13 -8.49 15.42
N SER A 219 7.92 -9.76 15.05
CA SER A 219 8.51 -10.90 15.76
C SER A 219 10.03 -10.86 15.72
N ALA A 220 10.63 -10.55 14.57
CA ALA A 220 12.07 -10.41 14.44
C ALA A 220 12.64 -9.23 15.27
N LEU A 221 11.86 -8.14 15.44
CA LEU A 221 12.20 -6.99 16.27
C LEU A 221 12.14 -7.26 17.77
N PHE A 222 11.23 -8.09 18.23
CA PHE A 222 11.08 -8.39 19.67
C PHE A 222 11.66 -9.73 20.09
N GLY A 223 12.21 -10.51 19.14
CA GLY A 223 12.76 -11.84 19.42
C GLY A 223 11.70 -12.91 19.69
N GLY A 224 10.47 -12.70 19.22
CA GLY A 224 9.41 -13.72 19.23
C GLY A 224 9.65 -14.78 18.16
N THR A 225 9.17 -16.00 18.40
CA THR A 225 8.93 -16.98 17.33
C THR A 225 7.96 -16.35 16.32
N GLY A 226 8.30 -16.35 15.03
CA GLY A 226 7.46 -15.79 13.96
C GLY A 226 6.04 -16.38 13.94
N PRO A 227 5.10 -15.76 13.22
CA PRO A 227 3.74 -16.30 13.07
C PRO A 227 3.80 -17.77 12.58
N ALA A 228 2.98 -18.61 13.22
CA ALA A 228 2.87 -20.05 12.94
C ALA A 228 2.20 -20.33 11.59
#